data_AF-A0AAD7NEZ1-F1
#
_entry.id   AF-A0AAD7NEZ1-F1
#
_cell.length_a   1.000
_cell.length_b   1.000
_cell.length_c   1.000
_cell.angle_alpha   90.00
_cell.angle_beta   90.00
_cell.angle_gamma   90.00
#
_symmetry.space_group_name_H-M   'P 1'
#
loop_
_entity.id
_entity.type
_entity.pdbx_description
1 polymer ?
#
loop_
_entity_poly.entity_id
_entity_poly.type
_entity_poly.pdbx_seq_one_letter_code
_entity_poly.pdbx_strand_id
1 'polypeptide(L)'
;MSHSVKELQTRIKNISIDIKRQKEVLKQLVADKSLAQCQLNAILDPVARLPLDISSGIFLQCLPPLSQPRSTNIPLLLLNICHSWSQIALSTPALWAAIRIDFPRP
;
A
#
# COMPACT_ATOMS: atom_id res chain seq x y z
N MET A 1 55.45 4.04 16.93
CA MET A 1 54.37 4.78 16.24
C MET A 1 53.78 4.02 15.05
N SER A 2 54.58 3.50 14.11
CA SER A 2 54.08 2.79 12.90
C SER A 2 53.21 1.54 13.17
N HIS A 3 53.51 0.76 14.23
CA HIS A 3 52.74 -0.42 14.60
C HIS A 3 51.30 -0.09 15.05
N SER A 4 51.13 0.96 15.84
CA SER A 4 49.83 1.40 16.37
C SER A 4 48.91 1.92 15.25
N VAL A 5 49.48 2.58 14.24
CA VAL A 5 48.71 3.04 13.06
C VAL A 5 48.19 1.85 12.24
N LYS A 6 49.01 0.80 12.03
CA LYS A 6 48.60 -0.40 11.30
C LYS A 6 47.49 -1.18 12.03
N GLU A 7 47.55 -1.23 13.35
CA GLU A 7 46.53 -1.86 14.18
C GLU A 7 45.18 -1.15 14.06
N LEU A 8 45.18 0.19 14.14
CA LEU A 8 43.97 1.00 13.97
C LEU A 8 43.39 0.87 12.56
N GLN A 9 44.21 0.85 11.52
CA GLN A 9 43.77 0.61 10.14
C GLN A 9 43.10 -0.75 9.98
N THR A 10 43.67 -1.79 10.59
CA THR A 10 43.10 -3.14 10.57
C THR A 10 41.74 -3.16 11.26
N ARG A 11 41.62 -2.49 12.42
CA ARG A 11 40.36 -2.39 13.17
C ARG A 11 39.28 -1.63 12.40
N ILE A 12 39.61 -0.51 11.76
CA ILE A 12 38.67 0.27 10.92
C ILE A 12 38.18 -0.58 9.74
N LYS A 13 39.09 -1.32 9.09
CA LYS A 13 38.76 -2.20 7.97
C LYS A 13 37.76 -3.27 8.41
N ASN A 14 38.02 -3.92 9.56
CA ASN A 14 37.14 -4.96 10.09
C ASN A 14 35.76 -4.40 10.46
N ILE A 15 35.70 -3.26 11.17
CA ILE A 15 34.43 -2.61 11.53
C ILE A 15 33.64 -2.20 10.28
N SER A 16 34.30 -1.73 9.23
CA SER A 16 33.63 -1.37 7.97
C SER A 16 32.99 -2.58 7.27
N ILE A 17 33.66 -3.74 7.34
CA ILE A 17 33.13 -5.02 6.84
C ILE A 17 31.90 -5.42 7.66
N ASP A 18 31.97 -5.31 8.99
CA ASP A 18 30.85 -5.66 9.87
C ASP A 18 29.64 -4.74 9.67
N ILE A 19 29.86 -3.43 9.53
CA ILE A 19 28.80 -2.46 9.19
C ILE A 19 28.13 -2.86 7.87
N LYS A 20 28.91 -3.21 6.85
CA LYS A 20 28.36 -3.63 5.55
C LYS A 20 27.51 -4.90 5.70
N ARG A 21 28.00 -5.88 6.45
CA ARG A 21 27.29 -7.13 6.71
C ARG A 21 25.98 -6.88 7.45
N GLN A 22 26.02 -6.11 8.54
CA GLN A 22 24.83 -5.80 9.33
C GLN A 22 23.78 -5.04 8.53
N LYS A 23 24.20 -4.11 7.66
CA LYS A 23 23.28 -3.41 6.75
C LYS A 23 22.57 -4.35 5.78
N GLU A 24 23.27 -5.36 5.27
CA GLU A 24 22.65 -6.34 4.37
C GLU A 24 21.63 -7.21 5.11
N VAL A 25 21.97 -7.68 6.31
CA VAL A 25 21.01 -8.43 7.16
C VAL A 25 19.80 -7.59 7.50
N LEU A 26 19.99 -6.31 7.86
CA LEU A 26 18.89 -5.40 8.16
C LEU A 26 17.99 -5.20 6.94
N LYS A 27 18.58 -5.05 5.75
CA LYS A 27 17.82 -4.95 4.49
C LYS A 27 16.95 -6.20 4.25
N GLN A 28 17.51 -7.39 4.47
CA GLN A 28 16.76 -8.65 4.35
C GLN A 28 15.61 -8.72 5.36
N LEU A 29 15.88 -8.47 6.65
CA LEU A 29 14.85 -8.52 7.69
C LEU A 29 13.74 -7.48 7.49
N VAL A 30 14.06 -6.30 6.97
CA VAL A 30 13.05 -5.29 6.61
C VAL A 30 12.18 -5.79 5.46
N ALA A 31 12.76 -6.43 4.44
CA ALA A 31 12.00 -7.05 3.36
C ALA A 31 11.09 -8.17 3.90
N ASP A 32 11.59 -9.06 4.74
CA ASP A 32 10.82 -10.15 5.35
C ASP A 32 9.68 -9.62 6.21
N LYS A 33 9.95 -8.59 7.05
CA LYS A 33 8.91 -7.91 7.82
C LYS A 33 7.85 -7.30 6.92
N SER A 34 8.24 -6.66 5.82
CA SER A 34 7.29 -6.05 4.88
C SER A 34 6.39 -7.10 4.24
N LEU A 35 6.94 -8.27 3.89
CA LEU A 35 6.17 -9.39 3.35
C LEU A 35 5.18 -9.92 4.38
N ALA A 36 5.64 -10.18 5.61
CA ALA A 36 4.78 -10.64 6.70
C ALA A 36 3.66 -9.62 7.00
N GLN A 37 3.97 -8.33 6.95
CA GLN A 37 2.98 -7.26 7.11
C GLN A 37 1.93 -7.27 5.98
N CYS A 38 2.34 -7.46 4.73
CA CYS A 38 1.42 -7.61 3.60
C CYS A 38 0.49 -8.82 3.78
N GLN A 39 1.01 -9.96 4.24
CA GLN A 39 0.21 -11.15 4.51
C GLN A 39 -0.80 -10.91 5.63
N LEU A 40 -0.37 -10.31 6.74
CA LEU A 40 -1.26 -9.97 7.85
C LEU A 40 -2.38 -9.02 7.39
N ASN A 41 -2.03 -7.97 6.64
CA ASN A 41 -3.01 -7.03 6.10
C ASN A 41 -4.02 -7.73 5.19
N ALA A 42 -3.60 -8.69 4.37
CA ALA A 42 -4.51 -9.46 3.52
C ALA A 42 -5.47 -10.35 4.34
N ILE A 43 -5.01 -10.94 5.45
CA ILE A 43 -5.86 -11.75 6.36
C ILE A 43 -6.85 -10.85 7.12
N LEU A 44 -6.39 -9.70 7.57
CA LEU A 44 -7.19 -8.77 8.37
C LEU A 44 -8.12 -7.90 7.53
N ASP A 45 -7.92 -7.81 6.21
CA ASP A 45 -8.79 -7.05 5.32
C ASP A 45 -10.24 -7.59 5.42
N PRO A 46 -11.15 -6.86 6.09
CA PRO A 46 -12.51 -7.34 6.31
C PRO A 46 -13.28 -7.49 5.00
N VAL A 47 -12.91 -6.72 3.97
CA VAL A 47 -13.59 -6.72 2.67
C VAL A 47 -13.06 -7.83 1.78
N ALA A 48 -11.80 -8.24 1.92
CA ALA A 48 -11.29 -9.45 1.28
C ALA A 48 -11.98 -10.74 1.77
N ARG A 49 -12.60 -10.69 2.97
CA ARG A 49 -13.35 -11.81 3.55
C ARG A 49 -14.84 -11.83 3.17
N LEU A 50 -15.35 -10.73 2.62
CA LEU A 50 -16.73 -10.67 2.14
C LEU A 50 -16.82 -11.26 0.73
N PRO A 51 -17.89 -12.00 0.40
CA PRO A 51 -18.15 -12.36 -0.99
C PRO A 51 -18.21 -11.11 -1.88
N LEU A 52 -17.70 -11.23 -3.11
CA LEU A 52 -17.60 -10.12 -4.06
C LEU A 52 -18.98 -9.44 -4.31
N ASP A 53 -20.06 -10.21 -4.34
CA ASP A 53 -21.43 -9.72 -4.52
C ASP A 53 -21.89 -8.83 -3.36
N ILE A 54 -21.47 -9.15 -2.13
CA ILE A 54 -21.81 -8.37 -0.94
C ILE A 54 -21.03 -7.06 -0.94
N SER A 55 -19.73 -7.11 -1.20
CA SER A 55 -18.87 -5.92 -1.27
C SER A 55 -19.32 -4.96 -2.38
N SER A 56 -19.61 -5.49 -3.58
CA SER A 56 -20.13 -4.70 -4.69
C SER A 56 -21.51 -4.10 -4.39
N GLY A 57 -22.40 -4.86 -3.75
CA GLY A 57 -23.69 -4.37 -3.28
C GLY A 57 -23.57 -3.22 -2.28
N ILE A 58 -22.67 -3.32 -1.31
CA ILE A 58 -22.36 -2.24 -0.37
C ILE A 58 -21.86 -1.01 -1.13
N PHE A 59 -20.90 -1.17 -2.05
CA PHE A 59 -20.35 -0.06 -2.82
C PHE A 59 -21.43 0.68 -3.63
N LEU A 60 -22.36 -0.06 -4.23
CA LEU A 60 -23.48 0.52 -4.97
C LEU A 60 -24.44 1.30 -4.07
N GLN A 61 -24.72 0.81 -2.86
CA GLN A 61 -25.54 1.52 -1.88
C GLN A 61 -24.87 2.78 -1.33
N CYS A 62 -23.54 2.83 -1.35
CA CYS A 62 -22.79 4.02 -0.95
C CYS A 62 -22.81 5.12 -2.01
N LEU A 63 -23.18 4.85 -3.27
CA LEU A 63 -23.18 5.86 -4.33
C LEU A 63 -24.12 7.03 -3.98
N PRO A 64 -23.68 8.29 -4.18
CA PRO A 64 -24.56 9.42 -3.93
C PRO A 64 -25.62 9.48 -5.04
N PRO A 65 -26.82 10.02 -4.76
CA PRO A 65 -27.77 10.35 -5.81
C PRO A 65 -27.12 11.27 -6.85
N LEU A 66 -27.40 11.03 -8.14
CA LEU A 66 -26.85 11.84 -9.24
C LEU A 66 -27.16 13.34 -9.10
N SER A 67 -28.23 13.69 -8.38
CA SER A 67 -28.66 15.05 -8.09
C SER A 67 -27.81 15.77 -7.03
N GLN A 68 -26.97 15.05 -6.26
CA GLN A 68 -26.17 15.68 -5.21
C GLN A 68 -24.85 16.26 -5.77
N PRO A 69 -24.58 17.56 -5.57
CA PRO A 69 -23.40 18.24 -6.12
C PRO A 69 -22.10 18.01 -5.33
N ARG A 70 -22.10 17.15 -4.31
CA ARG A 70 -20.95 17.04 -3.38
C ARG A 70 -19.97 15.96 -3.81
N SER A 71 -19.00 16.39 -4.61
CA SER A 71 -17.53 16.23 -4.44
C SER A 71 -16.88 14.86 -4.20
N THR A 72 -17.62 13.78 -3.99
CA THR A 72 -17.04 12.44 -3.84
C THR A 72 -17.43 11.58 -5.02
N ASN A 73 -16.51 11.46 -5.99
CA ASN A 73 -16.53 10.36 -6.95
C ASN A 73 -16.20 9.08 -6.18
N ILE A 74 -17.22 8.51 -5.53
CA ILE A 74 -17.10 7.30 -4.70
C ILE A 74 -16.43 6.15 -5.47
N PRO A 75 -16.76 5.86 -6.74
CA PRO A 75 -16.03 4.84 -7.51
C PRO A 75 -14.52 5.08 -7.54
N LEU A 76 -14.08 6.33 -7.70
CA LEU A 76 -12.66 6.70 -7.69
C LEU A 76 -12.05 6.63 -6.28
N LEU A 77 -12.82 6.91 -5.23
CA LEU A 77 -12.37 6.75 -3.85
C LEU A 77 -12.11 5.27 -3.53
N LEU A 78 -13.00 4.37 -3.95
CA LEU A 78 -12.87 2.93 -3.73
C LEU A 78 -11.60 2.34 -4.36
N LEU A 79 -11.13 2.93 -5.48
CA LEU A 79 -9.86 2.53 -6.12
C LEU A 79 -8.61 2.82 -5.27
N ASN A 80 -8.69 3.77 -4.34
CA ASN A 80 -7.53 4.29 -3.60
C ASN A 80 -7.42 3.75 -2.15
N ILE A 81 -8.36 2.91 -1.70
CA ILE A 81 -8.38 2.43 -0.31
C ILE A 81 -7.40 1.27 -0.11
N CYS A 82 -7.56 0.18 -0.85
CA CYS A 82 -6.62 -0.94 -0.89
C CYS A 82 -6.74 -1.71 -2.21
N HIS A 83 -5.82 -2.64 -2.46
CA HIS A 83 -5.83 -3.45 -3.68
C HIS A 83 -7.12 -4.26 -3.85
N SER A 84 -7.65 -4.85 -2.77
CA SER A 84 -8.89 -5.64 -2.82
C SER A 84 -10.10 -4.80 -3.23
N TRP A 85 -10.26 -3.62 -2.63
CA TRP A 85 -11.36 -2.70 -2.97
C TRP A 85 -11.25 -2.20 -4.41
N SER A 86 -10.03 -1.90 -4.85
CA SER A 86 -9.76 -1.50 -6.23
C SER A 86 -10.17 -2.60 -7.22
N GLN A 87 -9.79 -3.85 -6.97
CA GLN A 87 -10.19 -4.98 -7.80
C GLN A 87 -11.72 -5.17 -7.84
N ILE A 88 -12.39 -5.10 -6.68
CA ILE A 88 -13.86 -5.23 -6.61
C ILE A 88 -14.53 -4.08 -7.37
N ALA A 89 -14.09 -2.84 -7.14
CA ALA A 89 -14.66 -1.66 -7.79
C ALA A 89 -14.47 -1.70 -9.31
N LEU A 90 -13.29 -2.06 -9.81
CA LEU A 90 -13.03 -2.24 -11.25
C LEU A 90 -13.87 -3.38 -11.85
N SER A 91 -14.11 -4.44 -11.09
CA SER A 91 -14.90 -5.61 -11.52
C SER A 91 -16.42 -5.42 -11.37
N THR A 92 -16.88 -4.24 -10.94
CA THR A 92 -18.30 -3.92 -10.74
C THR A 92 -18.75 -2.84 -11.73
N PRO A 93 -19.19 -3.20 -12.95
CA PRO A 93 -19.57 -2.23 -13.99
C PRO A 93 -20.64 -1.22 -13.57
N ALA A 94 -21.58 -1.64 -12.70
CA ALA A 94 -22.65 -0.79 -12.21
C ALA A 94 -22.15 0.45 -11.42
N LEU A 95 -20.97 0.40 -10.81
CA LEU A 95 -20.35 1.56 -10.15
C LEU A 95 -19.93 2.64 -11.13
N TRP A 96 -19.66 2.26 -12.38
CA TRP A 96 -19.14 3.12 -13.44
C TRP A 96 -20.22 3.54 -14.44
N ALA A 97 -21.48 3.16 -14.21
CA ALA A 97 -22.61 3.51 -15.09
C ALA A 97 -22.81 5.03 -15.23
N ALA A 98 -22.34 5.81 -14.25
CA ALA A 98 -22.31 7.27 -14.32
C ALA A 98 -21.09 7.82 -13.58
N ILE A 99 -20.35 8.73 -14.22
CA ILE A 99 -19.20 9.43 -13.63
C ILE A 99 -19.45 10.93 -13.80
N ARG A 100 -19.29 11.70 -12.72
CA ARG A 100 -19.38 13.16 -12.77
C ARG A 100 -17.99 13.76 -12.86
N ILE A 101 -17.80 14.63 -13.85
CA ILE A 101 -16.57 15.38 -14.06
C ILE A 101 -16.94 16.86 -13.91
N ASP A 102 -16.47 17.47 -12.83
CA ASP A 102 -16.66 18.90 -12.60
C ASP A 102 -15.47 19.64 -13.24
N PHE A 103 -15.78 20.53 -14.18
CA PHE A 103 -14.77 21.39 -14.80
C PHE A 103 -14.61 22.67 -13.97
N PRO A 104 -13.37 23.11 -13.66
CA PRO A 104 -13.16 24.42 -13.06
C PRO A 104 -13.70 25.50 -14.01
N ARG A 105 -14.48 26.44 -13.46
CA ARG A 105 -14.88 27.62 -14.24
C ARG A 105 -13.65 28.52 -14.45
N PRO A 106 -13.49 29.11 -15.65
CA PRO A 106 -12.39 30.02 -15.97
C PRO A 106 -12.44 31.30 -15.14
#